data_AF-A0A7G9ZAB9-F1
#
_entry.id   AF-A0A7G9ZAB9-F1
#
_cell.length_a   1.000
_cell.length_b   1.000
_cell.length_c   1.000
_cell.angle_alpha   90.00
_cell.angle_beta   90.00
_cell.angle_gamma   90.00
#
_symmetry.space_group_name_H-M   'P 1'
#
loop_
_entity.id
_entity.type
_entity.pdbx_description
1 polymer ?
#
loop_
_entity_poly.entity_id
_entity_poly.type
_entity_poly.pdbx_seq_one_letter_code
_entity_poly.pdbx_strand_id
1 'polypeptide(L)'
;MFGGRRGFGLGISTNKLAKMMLEVLVQLPSGTTNLKDHVVAALGIVGQMSTTRDINEAWNQAKRMAANEYPERFILDGRKVLHWNDGSVKVLDKTISAANYKKLNEMAESEGCSVNELISRLIRYYKKKVQK
;
A
#
# COMPACT_ATOMS: atom_id res chain seq x y z
N MET A 1 4.24 20.43 -33.06
CA MET A 1 2.85 19.98 -32.84
C MET A 1 2.86 18.95 -31.72
N PHE A 2 2.39 19.29 -30.52
CA PHE A 2 2.13 18.30 -29.46
C PHE A 2 0.69 18.48 -28.99
N GLY A 3 -0.18 17.64 -29.54
CA GLY A 3 -1.58 17.56 -29.17
C GLY A 3 -1.74 16.83 -27.84
N GLY A 4 -1.80 17.59 -26.75
CA GLY A 4 -2.35 17.11 -25.49
C GLY A 4 -3.87 17.25 -25.53
N ARG A 5 -4.58 16.12 -25.61
CA ARG A 5 -6.04 16.07 -25.51
C ARG A 5 -6.48 16.72 -24.19
N ARG A 6 -6.98 17.95 -24.27
CA ARG A 6 -7.77 18.60 -23.20
C ARG A 6 -9.09 17.84 -23.07
N GLY A 7 -9.09 16.81 -22.22
CA GLY A 7 -10.32 16.21 -21.74
C GLY A 7 -11.10 17.25 -20.93
N PHE A 8 -12.38 17.42 -21.26
CA PHE A 8 -13.33 18.28 -20.54
C PHE A 8 -13.54 17.75 -19.11
N GLY A 9 -12.69 18.17 -18.18
CA GLY A 9 -12.86 17.98 -16.73
C GLY A 9 -12.15 19.10 -15.99
N LEU A 10 -12.91 20.06 -15.44
CA LEU A 10 -12.57 21.21 -14.57
C LEU A 10 -11.21 21.98 -14.69
N GLY A 11 -10.28 21.63 -15.57
CA GLY A 11 -8.94 22.24 -15.63
C GLY A 11 -8.07 21.99 -14.39
N ILE A 12 -8.45 21.06 -13.49
CA ILE A 12 -7.65 20.72 -12.31
C ILE A 12 -6.64 19.63 -12.70
N SER A 13 -5.35 19.91 -12.50
CA SER A 13 -4.30 18.93 -12.74
C SER A 13 -4.33 17.81 -11.69
N THR A 14 -3.94 16.60 -12.08
CA THR A 14 -3.81 15.44 -11.17
C THR A 14 -2.95 15.76 -9.95
N ASN A 15 -1.89 16.56 -10.11
CA ASN A 15 -1.05 17.01 -8.99
C ASN A 15 -1.79 17.92 -8.01
N LYS A 16 -2.65 18.84 -8.51
CA LYS A 16 -3.46 19.69 -7.64
C LYS A 16 -4.50 18.84 -6.89
N LEU A 17 -5.11 17.88 -7.57
CA LEU A 17 -6.04 16.92 -6.96
C LEU A 17 -5.34 16.08 -5.87
N ALA A 18 -4.12 15.59 -6.11
CA ALA A 18 -3.34 14.84 -5.14
C ALA A 18 -3.00 15.65 -3.88
N LYS A 19 -2.67 16.94 -4.03
CA LYS A 19 -2.43 17.85 -2.89
C LYS A 19 -3.67 18.05 -2.04
N MET A 20 -4.82 18.30 -2.66
CA MET A 20 -6.09 18.40 -1.92
C MET A 20 -6.43 17.09 -1.20
N MET A 21 -6.20 15.94 -1.84
CA MET A 21 -6.37 14.63 -1.19
C MET A 21 -5.47 14.46 0.03
N LEU A 22 -4.21 14.93 -0.04
CA LEU A 22 -3.28 14.88 1.08
C LEU A 22 -3.72 15.79 2.23
N GLU A 23 -4.16 17.01 1.94
CA GLU A 23 -4.66 17.95 2.96
C GLU A 23 -5.83 17.35 3.75
N VAL A 24 -6.76 16.71 3.05
CA VAL A 24 -7.87 15.98 3.68
C VAL A 24 -7.34 14.79 4.50
N LEU A 25 -6.43 13.98 3.96
CA LEU A 25 -5.87 12.82 4.65
C LEU A 25 -5.28 13.19 6.01
N VAL A 26 -4.52 14.28 6.08
CA VAL A 26 -3.86 14.75 7.31
C VAL A 26 -4.88 15.22 8.35
N GLN A 27 -6.07 15.66 7.94
CA GLN A 27 -7.13 16.09 8.85
C GLN A 27 -7.99 14.92 9.37
N LEU A 28 -7.91 13.73 8.76
CA LEU A 28 -8.67 12.57 9.22
C LEU A 28 -8.20 12.11 10.60
N PRO A 29 -9.13 11.65 11.47
CA PRO A 29 -8.77 11.04 12.74
C PRO A 29 -8.06 9.70 12.52
N SER A 30 -7.10 9.39 13.39
CA SER A 30 -6.40 8.10 13.38
C SER A 30 -7.38 6.93 13.52
N GLY A 31 -7.08 5.82 12.85
CA GLY A 31 -7.96 4.63 12.85
C GLY A 31 -9.11 4.69 11.84
N THR A 32 -9.27 5.78 11.07
CA THR A 32 -10.25 5.83 9.96
C THR A 32 -9.97 4.74 8.95
N THR A 33 -10.96 3.87 8.70
CA THR A 33 -10.91 2.83 7.65
C THR A 33 -11.34 3.42 6.31
N ASN A 34 -11.06 2.73 5.20
CA ASN A 34 -11.46 3.18 3.85
C ASN A 34 -11.03 4.62 3.52
N LEU A 35 -9.77 4.96 3.83
CA LEU A 35 -9.20 6.31 3.69
C LEU A 35 -9.54 7.00 2.36
N LYS A 36 -9.47 6.25 1.25
CA LYS A 36 -9.75 6.79 -0.08
C LYS A 36 -11.18 7.31 -0.21
N ASP A 37 -12.15 6.56 0.30
CA ASP A 37 -13.57 6.89 0.13
C ASP A 37 -13.92 8.12 0.98
N HIS A 38 -13.39 8.20 2.20
CA HIS A 38 -13.50 9.41 3.03
C HIS A 38 -12.88 10.64 2.35
N VAL A 39 -11.71 10.48 1.75
CA VAL A 39 -11.03 11.57 1.04
C VAL A 39 -11.83 12.02 -0.18
N VAL A 40 -12.30 11.08 -1.00
CA VAL A 40 -13.10 11.40 -2.19
C VAL A 40 -14.43 12.06 -1.81
N ALA A 41 -15.08 11.61 -0.73
CA ALA A 41 -16.29 12.23 -0.21
C ALA A 41 -16.03 13.68 0.27
N ALA A 42 -14.94 13.90 1.00
CA ALA A 42 -14.56 15.22 1.51
C ALA A 42 -14.16 16.22 0.40
N LEU A 43 -13.71 15.74 -0.76
CA LEU A 43 -13.47 16.59 -1.94
C LEU A 43 -14.77 17.16 -2.55
N GLY A 44 -15.93 16.63 -2.16
CA GLY A 44 -17.24 17.12 -2.59
C GLY A 44 -17.36 17.24 -4.12
N ILE A 45 -17.68 18.45 -4.59
CA ILE A 45 -17.89 18.76 -6.02
C ILE A 45 -16.66 18.44 -6.86
N VAL A 46 -15.45 18.66 -6.32
CA VAL A 46 -14.19 18.38 -7.04
C VAL A 46 -14.03 16.88 -7.27
N GLY A 47 -14.41 16.06 -6.29
CA GLY A 47 -14.45 14.61 -6.42
C GLY A 47 -15.49 14.16 -7.45
N GLN A 48 -16.70 14.71 -7.40
CA GLN A 48 -17.81 14.34 -8.30
C GLN A 48 -17.56 14.72 -9.77
N MET A 49 -16.82 15.80 -10.03
CA MET A 49 -16.51 16.26 -11.39
C MET A 49 -15.21 15.68 -11.95
N SER A 50 -14.44 14.96 -11.15
CA SER A 50 -13.22 14.28 -11.59
C SER A 50 -13.55 12.89 -12.15
N THR A 51 -12.84 12.45 -13.18
CA THR A 51 -13.03 11.08 -13.67
C THR A 51 -12.48 10.07 -12.66
N THR A 52 -13.03 8.86 -12.64
CA THR A 52 -12.50 7.76 -11.81
C THR A 52 -11.01 7.52 -12.04
N ARG A 53 -10.54 7.73 -13.28
CA ARG A 53 -9.13 7.61 -13.64
C ARG A 53 -8.28 8.68 -12.94
N ASP A 54 -8.68 9.95 -13.03
CA ASP A 54 -7.93 11.06 -12.42
C ASP A 54 -7.89 10.94 -10.89
N ILE A 55 -9.01 10.52 -10.30
CA ILE A 55 -9.10 10.22 -8.85
C ILE A 55 -8.11 9.12 -8.47
N ASN A 56 -8.04 8.03 -9.25
CA ASN A 56 -7.13 6.93 -8.96
C ASN A 56 -5.65 7.32 -9.11
N GLU A 57 -5.32 8.09 -10.13
CA GLU A 57 -3.96 8.58 -10.35
C GLU A 57 -3.54 9.56 -9.25
N ALA A 58 -4.41 10.53 -8.91
CA ALA A 58 -4.18 11.47 -7.82
C ALA A 58 -4.09 10.77 -6.45
N TRP A 59 -4.94 9.78 -6.19
CA TRP A 59 -4.88 8.97 -4.97
C TRP A 59 -3.55 8.23 -4.84
N ASN A 60 -3.04 7.65 -5.92
CA ASN A 60 -1.75 6.97 -5.91
C ASN A 60 -0.57 7.92 -5.62
N GLN A 61 -0.64 9.17 -6.07
CA GLN A 61 0.32 10.19 -5.71
C GLN A 61 0.16 10.61 -4.23
N ALA A 62 -1.05 10.94 -3.80
CA ALA A 62 -1.35 11.38 -2.43
C ALA A 62 -0.88 10.36 -1.39
N LYS A 63 -1.09 9.06 -1.63
CA LYS A 63 -0.58 7.98 -0.77
C LYS A 63 0.94 8.00 -0.59
N ARG A 64 1.69 8.25 -1.67
CA ARG A 64 3.16 8.34 -1.62
C ARG A 64 3.61 9.59 -0.87
N MET A 65 2.95 10.72 -1.11
CA MET A 65 3.22 11.95 -0.40
C MET A 65 2.96 11.78 1.10
N ALA A 66 1.79 11.23 1.47
CA ALA A 66 1.43 11.00 2.88
C ALA A 66 2.45 10.13 3.62
N ALA A 67 2.89 9.02 3.02
CA ALA A 67 3.89 8.14 3.64
C ALA A 67 5.31 8.75 3.69
N ASN A 68 5.63 9.70 2.81
CA ASN A 68 6.93 10.36 2.79
C ASN A 68 6.98 11.60 3.72
N GLU A 69 5.92 12.40 3.73
CA GLU A 69 5.83 13.67 4.47
C GLU A 69 5.39 13.46 5.92
N TYR A 70 4.58 12.43 6.19
CA TYR A 70 4.03 12.11 7.51
C TYR A 70 4.24 10.63 7.88
N PRO A 71 5.51 10.12 7.88
CA PRO A 71 5.81 8.71 8.16
C PRO A 71 5.41 8.27 9.57
N GLU A 72 5.27 9.21 10.51
CA GLU A 72 4.79 8.96 11.87
C GLU A 72 3.28 8.68 11.93
N ARG A 73 2.52 9.07 10.89
CA ARG A 73 1.07 8.87 10.82
C ARG A 73 0.66 7.84 9.77
N PHE A 74 1.39 7.74 8.68
CA PHE A 74 1.01 6.88 7.55
C PHE A 74 2.13 5.95 7.13
N ILE A 75 1.72 4.75 6.71
CA ILE A 75 2.63 3.74 6.17
C ILE A 75 2.02 3.08 4.94
N LEU A 76 2.87 2.76 3.96
CA LEU A 76 2.48 1.95 2.81
C LEU A 76 2.84 0.50 3.06
N ASP A 77 1.86 -0.39 2.91
CA ASP A 77 2.13 -1.81 2.97
C ASP A 77 2.82 -2.35 1.70
N GLY A 78 3.13 -3.64 1.72
CA GLY A 78 3.74 -4.33 0.58
C GLY A 78 2.90 -4.33 -0.71
N ARG A 79 1.60 -3.98 -0.66
CA ARG A 79 0.69 -3.86 -1.81
C ARG A 79 0.42 -2.40 -2.20
N LYS A 80 1.16 -1.44 -1.63
CA LYS A 80 0.98 0.01 -1.84
C LYS A 80 -0.39 0.51 -1.39
N VAL A 81 -1.00 -0.15 -0.42
CA VAL A 81 -2.17 0.33 0.31
C VAL A 81 -1.70 1.22 1.45
N LEU A 82 -2.32 2.38 1.59
CA LEU A 82 -2.01 3.35 2.65
C LEU A 82 -2.77 2.95 3.91
N HIS A 83 -2.06 2.90 5.01
CA HIS A 83 -2.58 2.59 6.33
C HIS A 83 -2.12 3.63 7.34
N TRP A 84 -2.78 3.67 8.50
CA TRP A 84 -2.27 4.38 9.66
C TRP A 84 -1.02 3.69 10.20
N ASN A 85 -0.04 4.48 10.64
CA ASN A 85 1.12 3.99 11.37
C ASN A 85 0.82 3.92 12.87
N ASP A 86 -0.26 3.21 13.22
CA ASP A 86 -0.72 3.01 14.61
C ASP A 86 -0.24 1.66 15.20
N GLY A 87 0.67 0.98 14.50
CA GLY A 87 1.16 -0.35 14.86
C GLY A 87 0.20 -1.50 14.50
N SER A 88 -1.00 -1.23 13.97
CA SER A 88 -1.93 -2.27 13.51
C SER A 88 -1.41 -2.99 12.27
N VAL A 89 -0.59 -2.32 11.45
CA VAL A 89 -0.04 -2.87 10.20
C VAL A 89 1.36 -3.39 10.40
N LYS A 90 1.50 -4.71 10.38
CA LYS A 90 2.79 -5.39 10.30
C LYS A 90 3.28 -5.35 8.85
N VAL A 91 4.25 -4.50 8.56
CA VAL A 91 4.96 -4.55 7.28
C VAL A 91 5.63 -5.92 7.17
N LEU A 92 5.25 -6.69 6.15
CA LEU A 92 5.88 -7.97 5.87
C LEU A 92 7.32 -7.72 5.46
N ASP A 93 8.27 -8.34 6.16
CA ASP A 93 9.62 -8.47 5.64
C ASP A 93 9.57 -9.37 4.40
N LYS A 94 9.91 -8.78 3.26
CA LYS A 94 9.91 -9.46 1.96
C LYS A 94 11.30 -9.95 1.58
N THR A 95 12.32 -9.61 2.36
CA THR A 95 13.70 -9.91 2.03
C THR A 95 14.14 -11.16 2.76
N ILE A 96 14.69 -12.11 2.00
CA ILE A 96 15.48 -13.19 2.55
C ILE A 96 16.92 -12.98 2.07
N SER A 97 17.89 -13.07 2.97
CA SER A 97 19.29 -12.97 2.58
C SER A 97 19.64 -14.10 1.60
N ALA A 98 20.52 -13.83 0.64
CA ALA A 98 20.95 -14.83 -0.34
C ALA A 98 21.52 -16.09 0.34
N ALA A 99 22.25 -15.91 1.45
CA ALA A 99 22.76 -17.01 2.26
C ALA A 99 21.64 -17.89 2.84
N ASN A 100 20.57 -17.29 3.38
CA ASN A 100 19.45 -18.05 3.91
C ASN A 100 18.62 -18.70 2.81
N TYR A 101 18.45 -18.01 1.67
CA TYR A 101 17.78 -18.59 0.51
C TYR A 101 18.53 -19.82 -0.04
N LYS A 102 19.86 -19.77 -0.10
CA LYS A 102 20.68 -20.92 -0.50
C LYS A 102 20.48 -22.11 0.44
N LYS A 103 20.55 -21.88 1.76
CA LYS A 103 20.31 -22.92 2.76
C LYS A 103 18.93 -23.56 2.66
N LEU A 104 17.89 -22.78 2.34
CA LEU A 104 16.55 -23.32 2.13
C LEU A 104 16.47 -24.22 0.89
N ASN A 105 17.17 -23.86 -0.19
CA ASN A 105 17.22 -24.69 -1.39
C ASN A 105 17.97 -26.00 -1.12
N GLU A 106 19.13 -25.95 -0.46
CA GLU A 106 19.91 -27.15 -0.09
C GLU A 106 19.07 -28.10 0.80
N MET A 107 18.31 -27.55 1.74
CA MET A 107 17.41 -28.33 2.60
C MET A 107 16.23 -28.92 1.82
N ALA A 108 15.63 -28.16 0.91
CA ALA A 108 14.52 -28.62 0.09
C ALA A 108 14.96 -29.76 -0.86
N GLU A 109 16.15 -29.64 -1.44
CA GLU A 109 16.78 -30.67 -2.27
C GLU A 109 17.07 -31.94 -1.46
N SER A 110 17.62 -31.80 -0.24
CA SER A 110 17.86 -32.93 0.67
C SER A 110 16.57 -33.66 1.07
N GLU A 111 15.45 -32.94 1.19
CA GLU A 111 14.13 -33.51 1.49
C GLU A 111 13.34 -33.92 0.22
N GLY A 112 13.89 -33.74 -0.98
CA GLY A 112 13.23 -34.04 -2.24
C GLY A 112 11.93 -33.26 -2.47
N CYS A 113 11.83 -32.04 -1.96
CA CYS A 113 10.62 -31.22 -2.06
C CYS A 113 10.93 -29.81 -2.57
N SER A 114 9.89 -29.03 -2.86
CA SER A 114 10.07 -27.61 -3.20
C SER A 114 10.31 -26.77 -1.94
N VAL A 115 11.01 -25.64 -2.09
CA VAL A 115 11.20 -24.66 -1.00
C VAL A 115 9.86 -24.22 -0.39
N ASN A 116 8.80 -24.06 -1.20
CA ASN A 116 7.47 -23.70 -0.71
C ASN A 116 6.86 -24.79 0.18
N GLU A 117 7.07 -26.05 -0.18
CA GLU A 117 6.58 -27.18 0.60
C GLU A 117 7.37 -27.34 1.90
N LEU A 118 8.69 -27.19 1.86
CA LEU A 118 9.55 -27.13 3.04
C LEU A 118 9.09 -26.05 4.02
N ILE A 119 8.88 -24.81 3.55
CA ILE A 119 8.37 -23.71 4.37
C ILE A 119 7.00 -24.04 4.96
N SER A 120 6.11 -24.63 4.18
CA SER A 120 4.78 -25.04 4.66
C SER A 120 4.85 -26.07 5.78
N ARG A 121 5.77 -27.05 5.68
CA ARG A 121 6.03 -28.05 6.72
C ARG A 121 6.60 -27.40 7.98
N LEU A 122 7.60 -26.51 7.84
CA LEU A 122 8.19 -25.76 8.95
C LEU A 122 7.13 -24.95 9.69
N ILE A 123 6.29 -24.19 8.97
CA ILE A 123 5.19 -23.41 9.58
C ILE A 123 4.25 -24.31 10.38
N ARG A 124 3.84 -25.46 9.83
CA ARG A 124 2.97 -26.42 10.55
C ARG A 124 3.65 -26.94 11.81
N TYR A 125 4.93 -27.28 11.75
CA TYR A 125 5.70 -27.77 12.90
C TYR A 125 5.80 -26.73 14.01
N TYR A 126 6.17 -25.49 13.68
CA TYR A 126 6.29 -24.41 14.66
C TYR A 126 4.94 -24.05 15.29
N LYS A 127 3.85 -23.97 14.50
CA LYS A 127 2.51 -23.73 15.05
C LYS A 127 2.07 -24.82 16.04
N LYS A 128 2.42 -26.08 15.77
CA LYS A 128 2.11 -27.21 16.65
C LYS A 128 2.92 -27.18 17.96
N LYS A 129 4.12 -26.62 17.96
CA LYS A 129 4.93 -26.43 19.17
C LYS A 129 4.44 -25.29 20.07
N VAL A 130 3.85 -24.25 19.51
CA VAL A 130 3.35 -23.08 20.28
C VAL A 130 2.03 -23.38 21.01
N GLN A 131 1.32 -24.44 20.64
CA GLN A 131 0.06 -24.87 21.29
C GLN A 131 0.25 -25.89 22.42
N LYS A 132 1.49 -26.19 22.82
CA LYS A 132 1.82 -26.99 24.01
C LYS A 132 2.50 -26.10 25.04
#